data_AF-A0A965QT23-F1
#
_entry.id   AF-A0A965QT23-F1
#
_cell.length_a   1.000
_cell.length_b   1.000
_cell.length_c   1.000
_cell.angle_alpha   90.00
_cell.angle_beta   90.00
_cell.angle_gamma   90.00
#
_symmetry.space_group_name_H-M   'P 1'
#
loop_
_entity.id
_entity.type
_entity.pdbx_description
1 polymer ?
#
loop_
_entity_poly.entity_id
_entity_poly.type
_entity_poly.pdbx_seq_one_letter_code
_entity_poly.pdbx_strand_id
1 'polypeptide(L)'
;MLLVMTGIAAFPWPAATAQQKGGFRKLAPGVLTVIPPDKSSADELLHGDLLEVTEGLSGPPENLAWEPQRSPANTTLVERARNRSFARDIWCLEFAFKPPRMIEVDVPAADLKMQRKRVWYLVYRVKNTGGRRTVVDKDDPTKFKTETFETPVRFIPHFVLESLEPLSDAEELAKYRAYLDRVVPTAMEAIQRREDPRQRFYNSAEMVAKEIAFGEERWGVAVWTDVDPRIDFFSIYASGLTNSIRWRKRQGAVINPNDIPGSDMEVAMESLRLDFWLPAAGGNAAEQEMSVGYRGMFERMTLGSRVLEATGWPKTTKSNPAAALERMGLKWGDLLEPVGGGGPSMQPLEKVLTTIAGLKDPAIRTALVREMFGDVGEAALESLAAAAAGPVDTEQDKRRRAALQTMGLTPEQVAKDPYKSLARIVGAMDSQPGYAQRQAMAFKCFGPAGRRLEWLSKGAKAARALAAMESIAIDPNSVATGNAQTAFEAVRPSISALADEAERRKVLQGVFGPRGPDLFAAAVAVHEGIDHDWVFRYESDGPGL
;
A
#
# COMPACT_ATOMS: atom_id res chain seq x y z
N MET A 1 -46.58 83.39 -17.45
CA MET A 1 -46.62 82.93 -16.05
C MET A 1 -47.68 81.87 -15.93
N LEU A 2 -47.33 80.59 -16.09
CA LEU A 2 -48.20 79.47 -15.73
C LEU A 2 -47.31 78.24 -15.52
N LEU A 3 -47.08 77.92 -14.24
CA LEU A 3 -46.47 76.68 -13.78
C LEU A 3 -47.45 75.54 -14.11
N VAL A 4 -47.05 74.58 -14.92
CA VAL A 4 -47.81 73.34 -15.15
C VAL A 4 -47.12 72.23 -14.35
N MET A 5 -47.80 71.76 -13.32
CA MET A 5 -47.48 70.56 -12.56
C MET A 5 -47.57 69.32 -13.46
N THR A 6 -46.55 68.47 -13.42
CA THR A 6 -46.63 67.08 -13.89
C THR A 6 -46.17 66.14 -12.78
N GLY A 7 -47.06 65.19 -12.45
CA GLY A 7 -46.95 64.30 -11.31
C GLY A 7 -45.92 63.19 -11.49
N ILE A 8 -45.34 62.77 -10.35
CA ILE A 8 -44.51 61.59 -10.21
C ILE A 8 -45.34 60.51 -9.53
N ALA A 9 -45.54 59.39 -10.22
CA ALA A 9 -46.17 58.20 -9.68
C ALA A 9 -45.23 57.52 -8.66
N ALA A 10 -45.71 57.35 -7.43
CA ALA A 10 -45.05 56.60 -6.39
C ALA A 10 -45.26 55.09 -6.59
N PHE A 11 -44.18 54.34 -6.80
CA PHE A 11 -44.21 52.88 -6.75
C PHE A 11 -44.16 52.40 -5.28
N PRO A 12 -45.00 51.44 -4.88
CA PRO A 12 -45.00 50.90 -3.52
C PRO A 12 -43.78 49.99 -3.28
N TRP A 13 -43.10 50.22 -2.17
CA TRP A 13 -42.09 49.31 -1.62
C TRP A 13 -42.71 47.93 -1.29
N PRO A 14 -42.13 46.80 -1.73
CA PRO A 14 -42.47 45.50 -1.16
C PRO A 14 -41.90 45.40 0.26
N ALA A 15 -42.76 45.01 1.20
CA ALA A 15 -42.42 44.72 2.57
C ALA A 15 -41.32 43.65 2.65
N ALA A 16 -40.31 43.89 3.48
CA ALA A 16 -39.25 42.94 3.79
C ALA A 16 -39.86 41.70 4.48
N THR A 17 -39.91 40.59 3.76
CA THR A 17 -40.09 39.27 4.35
C THR A 17 -38.81 38.87 5.06
N ALA A 18 -38.93 38.60 6.36
CA ALA A 18 -37.85 38.12 7.21
C ALA A 18 -37.26 36.82 6.65
N GLN A 19 -36.00 36.88 6.22
CA GLN A 19 -35.28 35.75 5.66
C GLN A 19 -34.83 34.79 6.77
N GLN A 20 -35.24 33.52 6.64
CA GLN A 20 -34.84 32.42 7.51
C GLN A 20 -33.31 32.33 7.66
N LYS A 21 -32.84 32.30 8.91
CA LYS A 21 -31.48 31.95 9.30
C LYS A 21 -31.25 30.45 9.12
N GLY A 22 -30.10 30.08 8.54
CA GLY A 22 -29.53 28.74 8.64
C GLY A 22 -29.52 27.91 7.35
N GLY A 23 -28.82 28.37 6.32
CA GLY A 23 -28.50 27.56 5.14
C GLY A 23 -27.06 27.83 4.71
N PHE A 24 -26.23 26.78 4.71
CA PHE A 24 -24.82 26.84 4.32
C PHE A 24 -24.66 27.35 2.88
N ARG A 25 -23.55 28.06 2.60
CA ARG A 25 -23.18 28.44 1.23
C ARG A 25 -22.88 27.17 0.44
N LYS A 26 -23.74 26.82 -0.52
CA LYS A 26 -23.49 25.74 -1.48
C LYS A 26 -22.22 26.12 -2.25
N LEU A 27 -21.14 25.34 -2.07
CA LEU A 27 -19.91 25.51 -2.84
C LEU A 27 -20.20 25.25 -4.32
N ALA A 28 -19.42 25.86 -5.22
CA ALA A 28 -19.60 25.68 -6.65
C ALA A 28 -19.45 24.19 -7.04
N PRO A 29 -20.23 23.68 -8.01
CA PRO A 29 -20.05 22.33 -8.54
C PRO A 29 -18.60 22.09 -8.98
N GLY A 30 -18.01 20.96 -8.58
CA GLY A 30 -16.64 20.57 -8.94
C GLY A 30 -15.55 20.89 -7.90
N VAL A 31 -15.86 21.62 -6.81
CA VAL A 31 -14.89 21.90 -5.73
C VAL A 31 -14.86 20.83 -4.64
N LEU A 32 -15.95 20.06 -4.52
CA LEU A 32 -16.15 19.05 -3.49
C LEU A 32 -16.54 17.73 -4.18
N THR A 33 -15.76 16.69 -3.96
CA THR A 33 -16.12 15.32 -4.36
C THR A 33 -17.05 14.75 -3.31
N VAL A 34 -18.23 14.29 -3.71
CA VAL A 34 -19.24 13.70 -2.80
C VAL A 34 -19.38 12.22 -3.13
N ILE A 35 -19.11 11.40 -2.12
CA ILE A 35 -19.20 9.95 -2.17
C ILE A 35 -20.48 9.54 -1.42
N PRO A 36 -21.45 8.94 -2.12
CA PRO A 36 -22.67 8.48 -1.49
C PRO A 36 -22.34 7.35 -0.49
N PRO A 37 -23.18 7.16 0.55
CA PRO A 37 -23.06 6.01 1.43
C PRO A 37 -23.12 4.71 0.64
N ASP A 38 -22.31 3.71 1.02
CA ASP A 38 -22.45 2.38 0.42
C ASP A 38 -23.82 1.76 0.79
N LYS A 39 -24.51 1.28 -0.25
CA LYS A 39 -25.83 0.65 -0.18
C LYS A 39 -25.79 -0.81 -0.62
N SER A 40 -24.61 -1.42 -0.74
CA SER A 40 -24.49 -2.81 -1.15
C SER A 40 -25.36 -3.73 -0.26
N SER A 41 -26.34 -4.41 -0.83
CA SER A 41 -27.36 -5.14 -0.05
C SER A 41 -26.83 -6.36 0.70
N ALA A 42 -25.59 -6.79 0.41
CA ALA A 42 -24.99 -8.00 0.97
C ALA A 42 -24.47 -7.85 2.41
N ASP A 43 -24.29 -6.62 2.90
CA ASP A 43 -23.66 -6.38 4.20
C ASP A 43 -24.62 -6.44 5.40
N GLU A 44 -25.93 -6.30 5.17
CA GLU A 44 -26.95 -6.38 6.24
C GLU A 44 -27.16 -7.80 6.77
N LEU A 45 -26.82 -8.81 5.95
CA LEU A 45 -27.11 -10.21 6.21
C LEU A 45 -25.89 -11.07 5.86
N LEU A 46 -24.97 -11.12 6.82
CA LEU A 46 -23.76 -11.90 6.69
C LEU A 46 -24.06 -13.38 6.91
N HIS A 47 -23.46 -14.22 6.08
CA HIS A 47 -23.56 -15.66 6.17
C HIS A 47 -22.23 -16.24 6.60
N GLY A 48 -22.25 -17.14 7.58
CA GLY A 48 -21.02 -17.79 8.05
C GLY A 48 -21.27 -19.02 8.89
N ASP A 49 -20.25 -19.85 8.99
CA ASP A 49 -20.25 -21.05 9.82
C ASP A 49 -19.79 -20.72 11.24
N LEU A 50 -20.28 -21.47 12.24
CA LEU A 50 -19.68 -21.51 13.57
C LEU A 50 -18.52 -22.52 13.54
N LEU A 51 -17.31 -22.03 13.25
CA LEU A 51 -16.13 -22.87 12.99
C LEU A 51 -15.75 -23.78 14.16
N GLU A 52 -16.00 -23.35 15.38
CA GLU A 52 -15.76 -24.15 16.59
C GLU A 52 -16.61 -25.42 16.58
N VAL A 53 -17.78 -25.38 15.94
CA VAL A 53 -18.66 -26.54 15.76
C VAL A 53 -18.38 -27.26 14.45
N THR A 54 -18.25 -26.53 13.34
CA THR A 54 -18.16 -27.13 12.00
C THR A 54 -16.78 -27.68 11.66
N GLU A 55 -15.72 -27.19 12.30
CA GLU A 55 -14.36 -27.70 12.20
C GLU A 55 -13.94 -28.34 13.53
N GLY A 56 -13.97 -27.57 14.63
CA GLY A 56 -13.44 -27.99 15.94
C GLY A 56 -14.09 -29.26 16.48
N LEU A 57 -15.41 -29.24 16.70
CA LEU A 57 -16.16 -30.39 17.22
C LEU A 57 -16.44 -31.49 16.17
N SER A 58 -16.30 -31.17 14.89
CA SER A 58 -16.56 -32.11 13.80
C SER A 58 -15.43 -33.14 13.64
N GLY A 59 -14.21 -32.76 13.98
CA GLY A 59 -13.00 -33.57 13.83
C GLY A 59 -12.63 -34.36 15.09
N PRO A 60 -11.53 -35.13 15.06
CA PRO A 60 -11.05 -35.86 16.22
C PRO A 60 -10.53 -34.93 17.32
N PRO A 61 -10.72 -35.26 18.62
CA PRO A 61 -11.32 -36.49 19.14
C PRO A 61 -12.85 -36.55 19.22
N GLU A 62 -13.57 -35.44 19.09
CA GLU A 62 -15.00 -35.32 19.40
C GLU A 62 -15.90 -35.97 18.33
N ASN A 63 -15.51 -35.90 17.05
CA ASN A 63 -16.17 -36.53 15.90
C ASN A 63 -17.71 -36.38 15.90
N LEU A 64 -18.23 -35.19 16.21
CA LEU A 64 -19.67 -34.95 16.30
C LEU A 64 -20.37 -34.83 14.93
N ALA A 65 -19.63 -34.95 13.83
CA ALA A 65 -20.22 -35.10 12.50
C ALA A 65 -20.75 -36.52 12.31
N TRP A 66 -22.05 -36.67 12.09
CA TRP A 66 -22.70 -37.96 11.87
C TRP A 66 -23.89 -37.83 10.92
N GLU A 67 -24.25 -38.92 10.24
CA GLU A 67 -25.43 -38.97 9.37
C GLU A 67 -26.64 -39.56 10.10
N PRO A 68 -27.77 -38.81 10.21
CA PRO A 68 -28.96 -39.29 10.88
C PRO A 68 -29.71 -40.35 10.08
N GLN A 69 -30.01 -41.49 10.72
CA GLN A 69 -30.74 -42.60 10.09
C GLN A 69 -32.26 -42.36 9.99
N ARG A 70 -32.83 -41.55 10.89
CA ARG A 70 -34.29 -41.34 11.02
C ARG A 70 -34.72 -39.87 10.95
N SER A 71 -33.77 -38.95 10.85
CA SER A 71 -34.02 -37.51 10.81
C SER A 71 -33.33 -36.92 9.58
N PRO A 72 -33.78 -35.76 9.06
CA PRO A 72 -33.10 -35.08 7.97
C PRO A 72 -31.68 -34.65 8.35
N ALA A 73 -30.74 -34.68 7.42
CA ALA A 73 -29.32 -34.37 7.65
C ALA A 73 -29.09 -32.96 8.23
N ASN A 74 -29.90 -31.97 7.84
CA ASN A 74 -29.82 -30.58 8.33
C ASN A 74 -30.23 -30.40 9.80
N THR A 75 -30.60 -31.48 10.50
CA THR A 75 -30.98 -31.43 11.92
C THR A 75 -29.82 -31.69 12.88
N THR A 76 -28.66 -32.14 12.38
CA THR A 76 -27.48 -32.37 13.21
C THR A 76 -26.87 -31.06 13.72
N LEU A 77 -26.10 -31.13 14.80
CA LEU A 77 -25.45 -29.95 15.39
C LEU A 77 -24.50 -29.29 14.38
N VAL A 78 -23.68 -30.08 13.68
CA VAL A 78 -22.72 -29.60 12.67
C VAL A 78 -23.44 -28.94 11.49
N GLU A 79 -24.47 -29.57 10.93
CA GLU A 79 -25.20 -28.98 9.80
C GLU A 79 -25.99 -27.73 10.20
N ARG A 80 -26.51 -27.68 11.44
CA ARG A 80 -27.18 -26.48 11.96
C ARG A 80 -26.25 -25.31 12.21
N ALA A 81 -24.96 -25.58 12.37
CA ALA A 81 -23.91 -24.59 12.59
C ALA A 81 -23.36 -24.01 11.28
N ARG A 82 -23.71 -24.58 10.13
CA ARG A 82 -23.33 -24.08 8.80
C ARG A 82 -24.24 -22.97 8.32
N ASN A 83 -23.68 -22.05 7.55
CA ASN A 83 -24.36 -21.00 6.80
C ASN A 83 -25.39 -20.21 7.62
N ARG A 84 -25.03 -19.86 8.86
CA ARG A 84 -25.87 -19.06 9.75
C ARG A 84 -25.98 -17.64 9.23
N SER A 85 -27.19 -17.09 9.25
CA SER A 85 -27.45 -15.69 8.95
C SER A 85 -27.28 -14.83 10.21
N PHE A 86 -26.51 -13.75 10.08
CA PHE A 86 -26.27 -12.76 11.12
C PHE A 86 -26.80 -11.41 10.63
N ALA A 87 -28.02 -11.06 11.04
CA ALA A 87 -28.64 -9.78 10.68
C ALA A 87 -28.06 -8.66 11.57
N ARG A 88 -27.71 -7.53 10.96
CA ARG A 88 -27.19 -6.35 11.66
C ARG A 88 -27.81 -5.06 11.13
N ASP A 89 -27.94 -4.08 12.01
CA ASP A 89 -28.26 -2.70 11.63
C ASP A 89 -26.98 -2.08 11.04
N ILE A 90 -26.98 -1.75 9.74
CA ILE A 90 -25.85 -1.15 9.04
C ILE A 90 -26.12 0.34 8.80
N TRP A 91 -25.17 1.19 9.14
CA TRP A 91 -25.19 2.61 8.76
C TRP A 91 -23.91 2.95 8.01
N CYS A 92 -24.02 3.90 7.08
CA CYS A 92 -22.88 4.42 6.34
C CYS A 92 -23.07 5.93 6.17
N LEU A 93 -22.05 6.71 6.49
CA LEU A 93 -22.04 8.16 6.36
C LEU A 93 -21.75 8.55 4.92
N GLU A 94 -22.45 9.57 4.42
CA GLU A 94 -22.04 10.22 3.17
C GLU A 94 -20.74 10.97 3.45
N PHE A 95 -19.72 10.70 2.63
CA PHE A 95 -18.41 11.32 2.75
C PHE A 95 -18.20 12.30 1.63
N ALA A 96 -17.62 13.46 1.91
CA ALA A 96 -17.22 14.40 0.88
C ALA A 96 -15.88 15.03 1.23
N PHE A 97 -15.07 15.36 0.23
CA PHE A 97 -13.74 15.91 0.47
C PHE A 97 -13.35 16.94 -0.59
N LYS A 98 -12.47 17.86 -0.18
CA LYS A 98 -11.66 18.65 -1.11
C LYS A 98 -10.35 17.92 -1.35
N PRO A 99 -9.74 18.04 -2.54
CA PRO A 99 -8.45 17.39 -2.79
C PRO A 99 -7.41 17.77 -1.72
N PRO A 100 -6.57 16.80 -1.28
CA PRO A 100 -5.60 17.06 -0.24
C PRO A 100 -4.58 18.13 -0.64
N ARG A 101 -4.04 18.82 0.36
CA ARG A 101 -3.16 19.99 0.19
C ARG A 101 -2.01 19.95 1.16
N MET A 102 -0.96 20.70 0.84
CA MET A 102 0.18 20.94 1.74
C MET A 102 0.12 22.35 2.33
N ILE A 103 0.52 22.51 3.59
CA ILE A 103 0.73 23.80 4.23
C ILE A 103 1.98 23.74 5.13
N GLU A 104 2.73 24.82 5.14
CA GLU A 104 3.87 25.00 6.04
C GLU A 104 3.40 25.67 7.33
N VAL A 105 3.61 25.02 8.47
CA VAL A 105 3.17 25.52 9.78
C VAL A 105 4.26 25.36 10.83
N ASP A 106 4.27 26.24 11.81
CA ASP A 106 5.19 26.16 12.92
C ASP A 106 4.61 25.19 13.97
N VAL A 107 5.32 24.11 14.22
CA VAL A 107 4.94 23.05 15.15
C VAL A 107 5.91 23.06 16.33
N PRO A 108 5.43 23.00 17.59
CA PRO A 108 6.32 22.90 18.74
C PRO A 108 7.12 21.59 18.69
N ALA A 109 8.45 21.69 18.76
CA ALA A 109 9.37 20.56 18.81
C ALA A 109 9.76 20.21 20.25
N ALA A 110 10.36 19.02 20.44
CA ALA A 110 10.75 18.50 21.75
C ALA A 110 11.77 19.37 22.51
N ASP A 111 12.50 20.23 21.79
CA ASP A 111 13.47 21.18 22.35
C ASP A 111 12.85 22.53 22.76
N LEU A 112 11.52 22.61 22.84
CA LEU A 112 10.73 23.82 23.12
C LEU A 112 10.90 24.93 22.06
N LYS A 113 11.43 24.61 20.88
CA LYS A 113 11.48 25.56 19.75
C LYS A 113 10.34 25.29 18.79
N MET A 114 9.91 26.34 18.10
CA MET A 114 9.01 26.20 16.96
C MET A 114 9.82 25.71 15.76
N GLN A 115 9.42 24.57 15.21
CA GLN A 115 9.99 24.05 13.98
C GLN A 115 8.98 24.24 12.85
N ARG A 116 9.40 24.94 11.79
CA ARG A 116 8.66 24.99 10.54
C ARG A 116 8.58 23.59 9.95
N LYS A 117 7.38 23.05 9.83
CA LYS A 117 7.12 21.73 9.25
C LYS A 117 6.09 21.83 8.14
N ARG A 118 6.35 21.08 7.08
CA ARG A 118 5.37 20.81 6.04
C ARG A 118 4.38 19.77 6.52
N VAL A 119 3.10 20.09 6.39
CA VAL A 119 1.98 19.28 6.84
C VAL A 119 1.07 19.01 5.66
N TRP A 120 0.65 17.77 5.52
CA TRP A 120 -0.33 17.34 4.53
C TRP A 120 -1.69 17.28 5.21
N TYR A 121 -2.75 17.72 4.55
CA TYR A 121 -4.08 17.71 5.14
C TYR A 121 -5.18 17.43 4.12
N LEU A 122 -6.27 16.82 4.61
CA LEU A 122 -7.49 16.56 3.86
C LEU A 122 -8.66 17.21 4.60
N VAL A 123 -9.33 18.14 3.93
CA VAL A 123 -10.60 18.71 4.42
C VAL A 123 -11.73 17.81 3.95
N TYR A 124 -12.53 17.33 4.89
CA TYR A 124 -13.65 16.46 4.59
C TYR A 124 -14.93 16.90 5.30
N ARG A 125 -16.05 16.35 4.84
CA ARG A 125 -17.38 16.51 5.41
C ARG A 125 -18.01 15.14 5.51
N VAL A 126 -18.61 14.85 6.66
CA VAL A 126 -19.45 13.68 6.87
C VAL A 126 -20.89 14.12 7.07
N LYS A 127 -21.83 13.34 6.54
CA LYS A 127 -23.27 13.54 6.75
C LYS A 127 -23.92 12.23 7.15
N ASN A 128 -24.69 12.28 8.23
CA ASN A 128 -25.50 11.13 8.64
C ASN A 128 -26.78 11.06 7.81
N THR A 129 -26.86 10.06 6.94
CA THR A 129 -28.01 9.77 6.07
C THR A 129 -28.92 8.68 6.62
N GLY A 130 -28.69 8.23 7.85
CA GLY A 130 -29.38 7.09 8.45
C GLY A 130 -28.72 5.75 8.11
N GLY A 131 -29.39 4.67 8.51
CA GLY A 131 -28.97 3.31 8.24
C GLY A 131 -30.11 2.43 7.75
N ARG A 132 -29.81 1.14 7.66
CA ARG A 132 -30.65 0.09 7.10
C ARG A 132 -30.55 -1.16 7.96
N ARG A 133 -31.66 -1.84 8.14
CA ARG A 133 -31.76 -3.09 8.90
C ARG A 133 -32.58 -4.10 8.12
N THR A 134 -32.23 -5.37 8.24
CA THR A 134 -33.09 -6.44 7.75
C THR A 134 -34.08 -6.88 8.83
N VAL A 135 -35.36 -6.89 8.47
CA VAL A 135 -36.47 -7.34 9.30
C VAL A 135 -37.12 -8.55 8.63
N VAL A 136 -37.50 -9.53 9.44
CA VAL A 136 -38.26 -10.70 8.96
C VAL A 136 -39.71 -10.27 8.70
N ASP A 137 -40.26 -10.68 7.56
CA ASP A 137 -41.65 -10.40 7.24
C ASP A 137 -42.58 -11.05 8.28
N LYS A 138 -43.60 -10.30 8.71
CA LYS A 138 -44.53 -10.74 9.76
C LYS A 138 -45.46 -11.85 9.29
N ASP A 139 -45.77 -11.89 8.00
CA ASP A 139 -46.71 -12.83 7.39
C ASP A 139 -45.98 -14.07 6.84
N ASP A 140 -44.70 -13.93 6.48
CA ASP A 140 -43.88 -15.02 5.95
C ASP A 140 -42.46 -15.01 6.55
N PRO A 141 -42.16 -15.88 7.53
CA PRO A 141 -40.87 -15.90 8.21
C PRO A 141 -39.70 -16.33 7.30
N THR A 142 -39.96 -16.72 6.06
CA THR A 142 -38.93 -17.03 5.04
C THR A 142 -38.52 -15.82 4.21
N LYS A 143 -39.21 -14.68 4.35
CA LYS A 143 -38.93 -13.44 3.63
C LYS A 143 -38.26 -12.40 4.52
N PHE A 144 -37.27 -11.74 3.93
CA PHE A 144 -36.53 -10.66 4.55
C PHE A 144 -36.84 -9.35 3.83
N LYS A 145 -37.02 -8.27 4.60
CA LYS A 145 -37.25 -6.92 4.09
C LYS A 145 -36.25 -5.94 4.71
N THR A 146 -35.66 -5.09 3.88
CA THR A 146 -34.81 -4.00 4.36
C THR A 146 -35.66 -2.79 4.74
N GLU A 147 -35.44 -2.25 5.93
CA GLU A 147 -36.05 -1.01 6.44
C GLU A 147 -34.99 0.01 6.82
N THR A 148 -35.25 1.29 6.57
CA THR A 148 -34.34 2.38 6.95
C THR A 148 -34.57 2.83 8.39
N PHE A 149 -33.53 3.32 9.05
CA PHE A 149 -33.63 3.93 10.37
C PHE A 149 -32.86 5.24 10.47
N GLU A 150 -33.32 6.12 11.36
CA GLU A 150 -32.76 7.45 11.56
C GLU A 150 -32.28 7.57 13.01
N THR A 151 -31.02 7.18 13.26
CA THR A 151 -30.41 7.28 14.60
C THR A 151 -29.13 8.12 14.55
N PRO A 152 -28.78 8.79 15.66
CA PRO A 152 -27.47 9.40 15.79
C PRO A 152 -26.35 8.37 15.65
N VAL A 153 -25.26 8.75 14.99
CA VAL A 153 -24.11 7.89 14.72
C VAL A 153 -22.87 8.46 15.39
N ARG A 154 -22.10 7.61 16.07
CA ARG A 154 -20.78 7.96 16.58
C ARG A 154 -19.72 7.69 15.52
N PHE A 155 -19.25 8.75 14.88
CA PHE A 155 -18.16 8.67 13.91
C PHE A 155 -16.81 8.64 14.63
N ILE A 156 -16.04 7.58 14.40
CA ILE A 156 -14.66 7.45 14.90
C ILE A 156 -13.72 7.51 13.70
N PRO A 157 -13.25 8.71 13.31
CA PRO A 157 -12.36 8.86 12.16
C PRO A 157 -11.03 8.16 12.41
N HIS A 158 -10.58 7.42 11.41
CA HIS A 158 -9.24 6.87 11.35
C HIS A 158 -8.75 7.00 9.91
N PHE A 159 -7.77 7.87 9.68
CA PHE A 159 -7.29 8.18 8.34
C PHE A 159 -5.83 7.79 8.18
N VAL A 160 -5.57 6.86 7.26
CA VAL A 160 -4.21 6.38 6.99
C VAL A 160 -3.82 6.77 5.57
N LEU A 161 -2.75 7.55 5.44
CA LEU A 161 -2.11 7.83 4.15
C LEU A 161 -1.06 6.75 3.89
N GLU A 162 -1.16 6.09 2.75
CA GLU A 162 -0.30 4.98 2.36
C GLU A 162 0.38 5.22 1.02
N SER A 163 1.65 4.86 0.93
CA SER A 163 2.36 4.79 -0.33
C SER A 163 3.17 3.49 -0.39
N LEU A 164 3.22 2.89 -1.58
CA LEU A 164 4.10 1.76 -1.91
C LEU A 164 5.29 2.19 -2.78
N GLU A 165 5.51 3.51 -2.92
CA GLU A 165 6.65 4.00 -3.69
C GLU A 165 7.98 3.65 -3.01
N PRO A 166 8.94 3.09 -3.76
CA PRO A 166 10.30 2.95 -3.28
C PRO A 166 10.96 4.33 -3.24
N LEU A 167 11.15 4.88 -2.06
CA LEU A 167 11.72 6.22 -1.89
C LEU A 167 13.26 6.17 -1.88
N SER A 168 13.87 4.99 -1.97
CA SER A 168 15.30 4.83 -2.22
C SER A 168 15.56 3.54 -2.97
N ASP A 169 16.69 3.46 -3.69
CA ASP A 169 17.13 2.25 -4.39
C ASP A 169 17.31 1.02 -3.46
N ALA A 170 17.47 1.29 -2.17
CA ALA A 170 17.57 0.30 -1.10
C ALA A 170 16.22 -0.26 -0.62
N GLU A 171 15.13 0.45 -0.90
CA GLU A 171 13.79 0.11 -0.47
C GLU A 171 13.09 -0.65 -1.61
N GLU A 172 12.69 -1.89 -1.34
CA GLU A 172 11.72 -2.56 -2.21
C GLU A 172 10.33 -1.93 -2.03
N LEU A 173 9.36 -2.33 -2.86
CA LEU A 173 7.91 -2.24 -2.57
C LEU A 173 7.50 -2.74 -1.16
N ALA A 174 8.45 -3.32 -0.42
CA ALA A 174 8.29 -3.81 0.93
C ALA A 174 8.33 -2.71 2.01
N LYS A 175 8.84 -1.49 1.75
CA LYS A 175 8.58 -0.38 2.68
C LYS A 175 7.26 0.28 2.35
N TYR A 176 6.21 -0.46 2.67
CA TYR A 176 4.92 0.12 3.00
C TYR A 176 5.14 1.26 3.99
N ARG A 177 4.72 2.47 3.61
CA ARG A 177 4.71 3.59 4.53
C ARG A 177 3.27 3.98 4.76
N ALA A 178 2.81 3.75 5.98
CA ALA A 178 1.55 4.26 6.48
C ALA A 178 1.81 5.43 7.42
N TYR A 179 1.10 6.52 7.18
CA TYR A 179 1.06 7.69 8.02
C TYR A 179 -0.35 7.79 8.60
N LEU A 180 -0.47 7.57 9.91
CA LEU A 180 -1.71 7.80 10.62
C LEU A 180 -1.93 9.30 10.84
N ASP A 181 -3.17 9.75 10.74
CA ASP A 181 -3.53 11.13 11.04
C ASP A 181 -3.17 11.52 12.49
N ARG A 182 -2.79 12.79 12.66
CA ARG A 182 -2.34 13.35 13.94
C ARG A 182 -3.11 14.62 14.25
N VAL A 183 -3.42 14.83 15.53
CA VAL A 183 -3.97 16.11 15.99
C VAL A 183 -2.83 17.12 16.11
N VAL A 184 -2.82 18.12 15.21
CA VAL A 184 -1.83 19.21 15.20
C VAL A 184 -2.55 20.55 15.37
N PRO A 185 -2.69 21.07 16.61
CA PRO A 185 -3.49 22.26 16.88
C PRO A 185 -3.04 23.51 16.10
N THR A 186 -1.73 23.72 15.93
CA THR A 186 -1.20 24.87 15.18
C THR A 186 -1.54 24.80 13.69
N ALA A 187 -1.70 23.59 13.14
CA ALA A 187 -2.14 23.40 11.76
C ALA A 187 -3.62 23.72 11.57
N MET A 188 -4.47 23.38 12.56
CA MET A 188 -5.93 23.57 12.46
C MET A 188 -6.31 25.03 12.21
N GLU A 189 -5.71 25.97 12.94
CA GLU A 189 -6.00 27.40 12.78
C GLU A 189 -5.51 27.92 11.41
N ALA A 190 -4.31 27.52 10.98
CA ALA A 190 -3.76 27.89 9.69
C ALA A 190 -4.60 27.34 8.52
N ILE A 191 -5.03 26.08 8.62
CA ILE A 191 -5.92 25.43 7.64
C ILE A 191 -7.28 26.13 7.62
N GLN A 192 -7.88 26.43 8.78
CA GLN A 192 -9.16 27.14 8.85
C GLN A 192 -9.09 28.51 8.17
N ARG A 193 -8.03 29.29 8.44
CA ARG A 193 -7.83 30.61 7.81
C ARG A 193 -7.68 30.50 6.29
N ARG A 194 -7.02 29.45 5.80
CA ARG A 194 -6.82 29.20 4.36
C ARG A 194 -8.09 28.73 3.66
N GLU A 195 -8.81 27.79 4.27
CA GLU A 195 -9.91 27.08 3.63
C GLU A 195 -11.23 27.83 3.69
N ASP A 196 -11.65 28.21 4.90
CA ASP A 196 -12.81 29.07 5.15
C ASP A 196 -12.79 29.52 6.63
N PRO A 197 -12.43 30.79 6.91
CA PRO A 197 -12.40 31.32 8.27
C PRO A 197 -13.76 31.29 9.00
N ARG A 198 -14.87 31.16 8.28
CA ARG A 198 -16.23 31.13 8.84
C ARG A 198 -16.71 29.71 9.12
N GLN A 199 -16.03 28.71 8.58
CA GLN A 199 -16.36 27.31 8.79
C GLN A 199 -15.66 26.79 10.04
N ARG A 200 -16.39 26.07 10.89
CA ARG A 200 -15.77 25.31 11.98
C ARG A 200 -15.25 23.98 11.43
N PHE A 201 -13.96 23.74 11.62
CA PHE A 201 -13.33 22.45 11.34
C PHE A 201 -13.05 21.72 12.64
N TYR A 202 -13.36 20.43 12.66
CA TYR A 202 -13.11 19.54 13.79
C TYR A 202 -11.88 18.69 13.49
N ASN A 203 -10.97 18.53 14.46
CA ASN A 203 -9.94 17.51 14.35
C ASN A 203 -10.52 16.11 14.68
N SER A 204 -9.76 15.05 14.43
CA SER A 204 -10.21 13.66 14.64
C SER A 204 -10.68 13.38 16.07
N ALA A 205 -10.06 13.98 17.10
CA ALA A 205 -10.49 13.79 18.49
C ALA A 205 -11.79 14.53 18.81
N GLU A 206 -11.95 15.77 18.33
CA GLU A 206 -13.19 16.54 18.52
C GLU A 206 -14.38 15.93 17.76
N MET A 207 -14.10 15.28 16.63
CA MET A 207 -15.11 14.61 15.80
C MET A 207 -15.82 13.49 16.58
N VAL A 208 -15.07 12.73 17.41
CA VAL A 208 -15.57 11.62 18.24
C VAL A 208 -16.43 12.09 19.42
N ALA A 209 -16.18 13.32 19.89
CA ALA A 209 -16.74 13.81 21.15
C ALA A 209 -18.28 13.85 21.17
N LYS A 210 -18.91 14.05 20.01
CA LYS A 210 -20.37 14.12 19.89
C LYS A 210 -20.86 13.23 18.75
N GLU A 211 -21.96 12.53 18.97
CA GLU A 211 -22.67 11.84 17.88
C GLU A 211 -23.17 12.83 16.83
N ILE A 212 -23.26 12.37 15.59
CA ILE A 212 -23.78 13.11 14.44
C ILE A 212 -25.27 12.76 14.32
N ALA A 213 -26.14 13.73 14.58
CA ALA A 213 -27.58 13.52 14.46
C ALA A 213 -27.97 13.20 13.01
N PHE A 214 -29.11 12.54 12.81
CA PHE A 214 -29.63 12.30 11.47
C PHE A 214 -29.80 13.63 10.70
N GLY A 215 -29.30 13.67 9.46
CA GLY A 215 -29.27 14.86 8.62
C GLY A 215 -28.21 15.91 8.99
N GLU A 216 -27.50 15.77 10.12
CA GLU A 216 -26.41 16.66 10.51
C GLU A 216 -25.20 16.46 9.58
N GLU A 217 -24.59 17.56 9.17
CA GLU A 217 -23.33 17.61 8.44
C GLU A 217 -22.23 18.17 9.34
N ARG A 218 -21.06 17.54 9.35
CA ARG A 218 -19.91 18.00 10.14
C ARG A 218 -18.63 17.99 9.29
N TRP A 219 -17.83 19.05 9.42
CA TRP A 219 -16.60 19.25 8.65
C TRP A 219 -15.38 18.93 9.48
N GLY A 220 -14.52 18.04 8.97
CA GLY A 220 -13.30 17.62 9.64
C GLY A 220 -12.04 17.91 8.84
N VAL A 221 -10.91 17.82 9.51
CA VAL A 221 -9.59 17.88 8.89
C VAL A 221 -8.76 16.71 9.40
N ALA A 222 -8.29 15.88 8.46
CA ALA A 222 -7.25 14.89 8.72
C ALA A 222 -5.89 15.50 8.39
N VAL A 223 -4.88 15.24 9.22
CA VAL A 223 -3.58 15.91 9.14
C VAL A 223 -2.46 14.88 9.28
N TRP A 224 -1.48 14.91 8.37
CA TRP A 224 -0.30 14.06 8.40
C TRP A 224 0.97 14.89 8.47
N THR A 225 1.89 14.49 9.35
CA THR A 225 3.20 15.12 9.51
C THR A 225 4.31 14.17 9.10
N ASP A 226 5.47 14.74 8.74
CA ASP A 226 6.68 13.97 8.43
C ASP A 226 6.50 12.97 7.26
N VAL A 227 5.55 13.27 6.36
CA VAL A 227 5.36 12.57 5.08
C VAL A 227 6.60 12.80 4.21
N ASP A 228 7.13 11.72 3.64
CA ASP A 228 8.35 11.80 2.84
C ASP A 228 8.09 12.68 1.60
N PRO A 229 8.93 13.72 1.35
CA PRO A 229 8.75 14.65 0.25
C PRO A 229 8.69 14.02 -1.14
N ARG A 230 9.26 12.83 -1.27
CA ARG A 230 9.43 12.15 -2.55
C ARG A 230 8.22 11.28 -2.89
N ILE A 231 7.22 11.23 -2.01
CA ILE A 231 5.96 10.54 -2.28
C ILE A 231 5.18 11.35 -3.30
N ASP A 232 5.02 10.82 -4.50
CA ASP A 232 4.25 11.44 -5.58
C ASP A 232 2.87 10.79 -5.73
N PHE A 233 2.76 9.48 -5.48
CA PHE A 233 1.52 8.70 -5.52
C PHE A 233 1.20 8.09 -4.15
N PHE A 234 -0.05 8.22 -3.71
CA PHE A 234 -0.50 7.69 -2.42
C PHE A 234 -2.01 7.45 -2.38
N SER A 235 -2.45 6.64 -1.41
CA SER A 235 -3.86 6.38 -1.11
C SER A 235 -4.19 6.87 0.30
N ILE A 236 -5.39 7.40 0.51
CA ILE A 236 -5.94 7.67 1.85
C ILE A 236 -7.05 6.66 2.11
N TYR A 237 -6.90 5.91 3.19
CA TYR A 237 -7.94 5.03 3.71
C TYR A 237 -8.67 5.74 4.85
N ALA A 238 -9.98 5.92 4.67
CA ALA A 238 -10.87 6.51 5.67
C ALA A 238 -11.75 5.41 6.28
N SER A 239 -11.47 5.06 7.54
CA SER A 239 -12.23 4.07 8.31
C SER A 239 -13.18 4.74 9.30
N GLY A 240 -14.19 3.98 9.75
CA GLY A 240 -15.21 4.43 10.69
C GLY A 240 -16.40 5.14 10.03
N LEU A 241 -16.41 5.27 8.71
CA LEU A 241 -17.53 5.83 7.94
C LEU A 241 -18.76 4.91 7.91
N THR A 242 -18.57 3.63 8.21
CA THR A 242 -19.59 2.59 8.20
C THR A 242 -19.32 1.61 9.35
N ASN A 243 -20.35 0.92 9.84
CA ASN A 243 -20.21 -0.20 10.77
C ASN A 243 -20.29 -1.57 10.07
N SER A 244 -20.20 -1.58 8.73
CA SER A 244 -20.06 -2.81 7.95
C SER A 244 -18.77 -3.52 8.33
N ILE A 245 -18.89 -4.82 8.63
CA ILE A 245 -17.76 -5.68 8.95
C ILE A 245 -17.85 -6.95 8.13
N ARG A 246 -16.71 -7.57 7.87
CA ARG A 246 -16.62 -8.97 7.43
C ARG A 246 -15.69 -9.71 8.35
N TRP A 247 -15.97 -10.98 8.57
CA TRP A 247 -15.04 -11.87 9.24
C TRP A 247 -14.63 -12.99 8.31
N ARG A 248 -13.42 -13.49 8.51
CA ARG A 248 -12.90 -14.68 7.84
C ARG A 248 -12.05 -15.47 8.83
N LYS A 249 -11.87 -16.76 8.56
CA LYS A 249 -10.91 -17.57 9.29
C LYS A 249 -9.50 -17.00 9.09
N ARG A 250 -8.74 -16.83 10.17
CA ARG A 250 -7.33 -16.43 10.12
C ARG A 250 -6.54 -17.45 9.31
N GLN A 251 -5.66 -16.97 8.43
CA GLN A 251 -4.85 -17.86 7.61
C GLN A 251 -3.96 -18.76 8.48
N GLY A 252 -4.03 -20.08 8.25
CA GLY A 252 -3.25 -21.05 9.00
C GLY A 252 -3.75 -21.37 10.42
N ALA A 253 -4.88 -20.79 10.85
CA ALA A 253 -5.46 -21.13 12.15
C ALA A 253 -6.01 -22.56 12.18
N VAL A 254 -5.75 -23.25 13.28
CA VAL A 254 -6.28 -24.58 13.59
C VAL A 254 -7.33 -24.40 14.67
N ILE A 255 -8.59 -24.68 14.35
CA ILE A 255 -9.73 -24.51 15.25
C ILE A 255 -9.86 -25.74 16.14
N ASN A 256 -9.85 -25.55 17.46
CA ASN A 256 -10.05 -26.62 18.43
C ASN A 256 -11.43 -26.53 19.12
N PRO A 257 -11.96 -27.66 19.61
CA PRO A 257 -13.24 -27.74 20.32
C PRO A 257 -13.45 -26.76 21.48
N ASN A 258 -12.36 -26.44 22.19
CA ASN A 258 -12.38 -25.63 23.40
C ASN A 258 -11.91 -24.19 23.17
N ASP A 259 -11.65 -23.83 21.91
CA ASP A 259 -11.24 -22.46 21.59
C ASP A 259 -12.41 -21.50 21.85
N ILE A 260 -12.06 -20.28 22.26
CA ILE A 260 -13.05 -19.25 22.52
C ILE A 260 -13.68 -18.88 21.17
N PRO A 261 -15.03 -18.83 21.07
CA PRO A 261 -15.68 -18.48 19.82
C PRO A 261 -15.15 -17.19 19.20
N GLY A 262 -14.72 -17.26 17.94
CA GLY A 262 -14.16 -16.15 17.18
C GLY A 262 -12.68 -15.83 17.44
N SER A 263 -11.97 -16.56 18.31
CA SER A 263 -10.54 -16.31 18.61
C SER A 263 -9.60 -16.52 17.40
N ASP A 264 -10.00 -17.39 16.48
CA ASP A 264 -9.32 -17.70 15.22
C ASP A 264 -9.90 -16.98 14.00
N MET A 265 -10.80 -16.03 14.24
CA MET A 265 -11.36 -15.19 13.20
C MET A 265 -10.60 -13.87 13.11
N GLU A 266 -10.53 -13.34 11.91
CA GLU A 266 -10.12 -11.97 11.64
C GLU A 266 -11.33 -11.18 11.20
N VAL A 267 -11.54 -10.02 11.83
CA VAL A 267 -12.63 -9.10 11.52
C VAL A 267 -12.02 -7.88 10.83
N ALA A 268 -12.59 -7.51 9.69
CA ALA A 268 -12.26 -6.29 8.97
C ALA A 268 -13.47 -5.36 8.99
N MET A 269 -13.23 -4.08 9.27
CA MET A 269 -14.21 -3.03 9.04
C MET A 269 -14.04 -2.47 7.63
N GLU A 270 -15.16 -2.20 6.98
CA GLU A 270 -15.14 -1.57 5.66
C GLU A 270 -14.58 -0.14 5.76
N SER A 271 -13.71 0.19 4.82
CA SER A 271 -12.99 1.47 4.75
C SER A 271 -13.07 2.02 3.34
N LEU A 272 -13.16 3.35 3.24
CA LEU A 272 -13.14 4.04 1.96
C LEU A 272 -11.70 4.28 1.52
N ARG A 273 -11.28 3.74 0.38
CA ARG A 273 -10.00 4.02 -0.27
C ARG A 273 -10.17 5.15 -1.27
N LEU A 274 -9.29 6.14 -1.19
CA LEU A 274 -9.19 7.29 -2.10
C LEU A 274 -7.76 7.37 -2.64
N ASP A 275 -7.58 7.47 -3.95
CA ASP A 275 -6.25 7.51 -4.56
C ASP A 275 -5.91 8.94 -5.03
N PHE A 276 -4.65 9.36 -4.83
CA PHE A 276 -4.19 10.72 -5.13
C PHE A 276 -2.78 10.73 -5.73
N TRP A 277 -2.44 11.84 -6.40
CA TRP A 277 -1.09 12.08 -6.89
C TRP A 277 -0.69 13.56 -6.89
N LEU A 278 0.61 13.82 -6.78
CA LEU A 278 1.20 15.16 -6.85
C LEU A 278 1.53 15.52 -8.31
N PRO A 279 0.96 16.61 -8.86
CA PRO A 279 1.33 17.10 -10.17
C PRO A 279 2.81 17.49 -10.26
N ALA A 280 3.50 17.04 -11.31
CA ALA A 280 4.87 17.44 -11.57
C ALA A 280 4.99 18.98 -11.64
N ALA A 281 6.04 19.50 -11.00
CA ALA A 281 6.20 20.90 -10.62
C ALA A 281 5.94 21.90 -11.76
N GLY A 282 4.78 22.56 -11.69
CA GLY A 282 4.42 23.75 -12.44
C GLY A 282 3.82 24.80 -11.52
N GLY A 283 4.48 25.10 -10.38
CA GLY A 283 3.99 26.09 -9.42
C GLY A 283 4.73 26.11 -8.08
N ASN A 284 4.43 27.10 -7.24
CA ASN A 284 5.03 27.29 -5.92
C ASN A 284 4.72 26.08 -5.01
N ALA A 285 5.72 25.23 -4.76
CA ALA A 285 5.58 23.92 -4.10
C ALA A 285 5.02 23.96 -2.67
N ALA A 286 4.99 25.14 -2.03
CA ALA A 286 4.53 25.33 -0.66
C ALA A 286 3.01 25.17 -0.48
N GLU A 287 2.22 25.21 -1.57
CA GLU A 287 0.75 25.32 -1.50
C GLU A 287 0.02 24.48 -2.55
N GLN A 288 0.61 23.34 -2.96
CA GLN A 288 0.09 22.55 -4.07
C GLN A 288 -1.19 21.78 -3.69
N GLU A 289 -2.22 21.90 -4.54
CA GLU A 289 -3.39 21.03 -4.54
C GLU A 289 -3.01 19.72 -5.24
N MET A 290 -3.32 18.60 -4.58
CA MET A 290 -3.06 17.26 -5.11
C MET A 290 -4.21 16.84 -6.01
N SER A 291 -3.90 16.06 -7.04
CA SER A 291 -4.90 15.59 -8.01
C SER A 291 -5.56 14.29 -7.53
N VAL A 292 -6.85 14.15 -7.81
CA VAL A 292 -7.60 12.91 -7.56
C VAL A 292 -7.20 11.87 -8.61
N GLY A 293 -6.84 10.67 -8.16
CA GLY A 293 -6.54 9.51 -8.99
C GLY A 293 -7.79 8.65 -9.24
N TYR A 294 -7.57 7.46 -9.80
CA TYR A 294 -8.59 6.43 -9.95
C TYR A 294 -8.02 5.08 -9.49
N ARG A 295 -8.91 4.14 -9.17
CA ARG A 295 -8.51 2.82 -8.66
C ARG A 295 -7.53 2.12 -9.59
N GLY A 296 -6.44 1.60 -9.03
CA GLY A 296 -5.40 0.89 -9.78
C GLY A 296 -4.36 1.81 -10.40
N MET A 297 -4.57 3.14 -10.44
CA MET A 297 -3.58 4.08 -10.97
C MET A 297 -2.26 3.97 -10.21
N PHE A 298 -2.32 3.91 -8.88
CA PHE A 298 -1.15 3.75 -8.02
C PHE A 298 -0.33 2.51 -8.40
N GLU A 299 -1.00 1.36 -8.50
CA GLU A 299 -0.38 0.08 -8.82
C GLU A 299 0.19 0.08 -10.24
N ARG A 300 -0.53 0.67 -11.22
CA ARG A 300 -0.03 0.84 -12.60
C ARG A 300 1.24 1.67 -12.65
N MET A 301 1.28 2.82 -11.97
CA MET A 301 2.44 3.71 -11.94
C MET A 301 3.64 3.04 -11.27
N THR A 302 3.39 2.31 -10.19
CA THR A 302 4.42 1.56 -9.46
C THR A 302 5.01 0.44 -10.32
N LEU A 303 4.16 -0.38 -10.95
CA LEU A 303 4.60 -1.47 -11.82
C LEU A 303 5.30 -0.92 -13.07
N GLY A 304 4.78 0.15 -13.65
CA GLY A 304 5.38 0.85 -14.79
C GLY A 304 6.77 1.42 -14.50
N SER A 305 6.96 2.02 -13.32
CA SER A 305 8.27 2.53 -12.88
C SER A 305 9.30 1.41 -12.78
N ARG A 306 8.91 0.23 -12.28
CA ARG A 306 9.80 -0.96 -12.25
C ARG A 306 10.23 -1.42 -13.62
N VAL A 307 9.32 -1.37 -14.59
CA VAL A 307 9.63 -1.70 -15.98
C VAL A 307 10.63 -0.68 -16.54
N LEU A 308 10.40 0.62 -16.32
CA LEU A 308 11.35 1.65 -16.74
C LEU A 308 12.73 1.50 -16.08
N GLU A 309 12.78 1.17 -14.78
CA GLU A 309 14.05 0.91 -14.09
C GLU A 309 14.80 -0.28 -14.69
N ALA A 310 14.11 -1.39 -14.94
CA ALA A 310 14.73 -2.58 -15.53
C ALA A 310 15.20 -2.33 -16.97
N THR A 311 14.37 -1.70 -17.80
CA THR A 311 14.66 -1.40 -19.22
C THR A 311 15.69 -0.28 -19.39
N GLY A 312 15.78 0.66 -18.45
CA GLY A 312 16.79 1.72 -18.42
C GLY A 312 18.16 1.26 -17.91
N TRP A 313 18.23 0.14 -17.19
CA TRP A 313 19.47 -0.37 -16.60
C TRP A 313 20.59 -0.58 -17.63
N PRO A 314 20.41 -1.35 -18.73
CA PRO A 314 21.46 -1.62 -19.72
C PRO A 314 22.13 -0.36 -20.28
N LYS A 315 21.32 0.67 -20.57
CA LYS A 315 21.80 1.95 -21.10
C LYS A 315 22.60 2.74 -20.06
N THR A 316 22.13 2.74 -18.81
CA THR A 316 22.75 3.49 -17.71
C THR A 316 24.07 2.85 -17.27
N THR A 317 24.15 1.53 -17.25
CA THR A 317 25.32 0.77 -16.79
C THR A 317 26.25 0.33 -17.92
N LYS A 318 25.84 0.51 -19.19
CA LYS A 318 26.51 -0.04 -20.37
C LYS A 318 26.72 -1.56 -20.25
N SER A 319 25.69 -2.27 -19.77
CA SER A 319 25.72 -3.71 -19.55
C SER A 319 24.62 -4.43 -20.34
N ASN A 320 24.71 -5.76 -20.48
CA ASN A 320 23.66 -6.61 -21.04
C ASN A 320 23.33 -7.76 -20.07
N PRO A 321 22.60 -7.45 -18.98
CA PRO A 321 22.41 -8.38 -17.88
C PRO A 321 21.58 -9.61 -18.25
N ALA A 322 20.62 -9.50 -19.19
CA ALA A 322 19.84 -10.66 -19.65
C ALA A 322 20.73 -11.66 -20.41
N ALA A 323 21.58 -11.18 -21.34
CA ALA A 323 22.54 -12.02 -22.05
C ALA A 323 23.59 -12.64 -21.10
N ALA A 324 23.98 -11.91 -20.04
CA ALA A 324 24.87 -12.46 -19.02
C ALA A 324 24.25 -13.66 -18.29
N LEU A 325 22.96 -13.60 -17.94
CA LEU A 325 22.26 -14.73 -17.31
C LEU A 325 22.21 -15.96 -18.24
N GLU A 326 21.91 -15.74 -19.52
CA GLU A 326 21.89 -16.80 -20.53
C GLU A 326 23.27 -17.48 -20.64
N ARG A 327 24.35 -16.70 -20.76
CA ARG A 327 25.73 -17.23 -20.81
C ARG A 327 26.16 -17.93 -19.53
N MET A 328 25.61 -17.53 -18.38
CA MET A 328 25.80 -18.21 -17.09
C MET A 328 24.98 -19.51 -16.98
N GLY A 329 24.07 -19.79 -17.93
CA GLY A 329 23.14 -20.92 -17.85
C GLY A 329 22.11 -20.78 -16.72
N LEU A 330 21.91 -19.57 -16.21
CA LEU A 330 20.94 -19.28 -15.15
C LEU A 330 19.59 -18.97 -15.77
N LYS A 331 18.53 -19.66 -15.33
CA LYS A 331 17.17 -19.28 -15.72
C LYS A 331 16.75 -18.11 -14.86
N TRP A 332 16.01 -17.14 -15.42
CA TRP A 332 15.46 -16.03 -14.64
C TRP A 332 14.58 -16.53 -13.48
N GLY A 333 13.93 -17.68 -13.65
CA GLY A 333 13.14 -18.32 -12.60
C GLY A 333 13.95 -18.76 -11.37
N ASP A 334 15.26 -18.96 -11.51
CA ASP A 334 16.18 -19.30 -10.41
C ASP A 334 16.52 -18.06 -9.56
N LEU A 335 16.14 -16.86 -10.01
CA LEU A 335 16.35 -15.57 -9.36
C LEU A 335 15.05 -15.00 -8.75
N LEU A 336 14.00 -15.82 -8.66
CA LEU A 336 12.79 -15.43 -7.96
C LEU A 336 13.08 -15.23 -6.47
N GLU A 337 12.57 -14.13 -5.93
CA GLU A 337 12.74 -13.81 -4.52
C GLU A 337 11.67 -14.55 -3.69
N PRO A 338 12.02 -15.02 -2.48
CA PRO A 338 11.04 -15.61 -1.59
C PRO A 338 9.98 -14.57 -1.19
N VAL A 339 8.77 -15.04 -0.93
CA VAL A 339 7.69 -14.20 -0.40
C VAL A 339 7.89 -14.08 1.11
N GLY A 340 8.07 -12.86 1.61
CA GLY A 340 8.29 -12.57 3.03
C GLY A 340 9.76 -12.30 3.38
N GLY A 341 9.98 -11.52 4.45
CA GLY A 341 11.29 -11.01 4.88
C GLY A 341 11.31 -9.49 4.91
N GLY A 342 11.93 -8.89 5.94
CA GLY A 342 11.90 -7.44 6.21
C GLY A 342 12.69 -6.54 5.23
N GLY A 343 12.57 -6.79 3.93
CA GLY A 343 13.16 -6.04 2.82
C GLY A 343 13.58 -6.93 1.63
N PRO A 344 14.13 -6.36 0.55
CA PRO A 344 14.51 -7.09 -0.66
C PRO A 344 15.51 -8.20 -0.37
N SER A 345 15.28 -9.36 -0.96
CA SER A 345 16.19 -10.50 -0.82
C SER A 345 17.47 -10.26 -1.63
N MET A 346 18.60 -10.68 -1.06
CA MET A 346 19.88 -10.71 -1.75
C MET A 346 20.19 -12.07 -2.38
N GLN A 347 19.28 -13.06 -2.28
CA GLN A 347 19.45 -14.38 -2.92
C GLN A 347 19.72 -14.32 -4.42
N PRO A 348 19.05 -13.44 -5.21
CA PRO A 348 19.39 -13.31 -6.63
C PRO A 348 20.85 -12.92 -6.85
N LEU A 349 21.38 -11.99 -6.03
CA LEU A 349 22.78 -11.58 -6.11
C LEU A 349 23.71 -12.70 -5.65
N GLU A 350 23.40 -13.38 -4.54
CA GLU A 350 24.17 -14.54 -4.07
C GLU A 350 24.27 -15.61 -5.16
N LYS A 351 23.17 -15.92 -5.84
CA LYS A 351 23.12 -16.92 -6.91
C LYS A 351 24.03 -16.54 -8.07
N VAL A 352 23.96 -15.28 -8.52
CA VAL A 352 24.83 -14.74 -9.58
C VAL A 352 26.31 -14.84 -9.17
N LEU A 353 26.65 -14.39 -7.96
CA LEU A 353 28.03 -14.44 -7.45
C LEU A 353 28.55 -15.88 -7.29
N THR A 354 27.69 -16.80 -6.86
CA THR A 354 28.02 -18.23 -6.76
C THR A 354 28.32 -18.83 -8.13
N THR A 355 27.53 -18.51 -9.14
CA THR A 355 27.77 -18.97 -10.50
C THR A 355 29.06 -18.40 -11.07
N ILE A 356 29.32 -17.10 -10.87
CA ILE A 356 30.59 -16.47 -11.27
C ILE A 356 31.78 -17.12 -10.55
N ALA A 357 31.64 -17.43 -9.26
CA ALA A 357 32.69 -18.09 -8.48
C ALA A 357 33.00 -19.52 -8.97
N GLY A 358 32.03 -20.21 -9.57
CA GLY A 358 32.20 -21.54 -10.16
C GLY A 358 32.99 -21.56 -11.47
N LEU A 359 33.17 -20.41 -12.12
CA LEU A 359 33.94 -20.30 -13.36
C LEU A 359 35.44 -20.34 -13.10
N LYS A 360 36.13 -21.23 -13.81
CA LYS A 360 37.58 -21.46 -13.63
C LYS A 360 38.45 -20.38 -14.28
N ASP A 361 37.99 -19.79 -15.38
CA ASP A 361 38.75 -18.81 -16.17
C ASP A 361 38.52 -17.37 -15.65
N PRO A 362 39.56 -16.67 -15.16
CA PRO A 362 39.47 -15.28 -14.73
C PRO A 362 39.01 -14.30 -15.82
N ALA A 363 39.39 -14.52 -17.09
CA ALA A 363 39.00 -13.65 -18.19
C ALA A 363 37.50 -13.76 -18.47
N ILE A 364 36.97 -15.00 -18.45
CA ILE A 364 35.53 -15.25 -18.62
C ILE A 364 34.74 -14.65 -17.45
N ARG A 365 35.24 -14.76 -16.21
CA ARG A 365 34.60 -14.12 -15.04
C ARG A 365 34.50 -12.61 -15.21
N THR A 366 35.59 -11.97 -15.60
CA THR A 366 35.66 -10.51 -15.76
C THR A 366 34.73 -10.04 -16.88
N ALA A 367 34.73 -10.73 -18.02
CA ALA A 367 33.82 -10.44 -19.12
C ALA A 367 32.34 -10.56 -18.72
N LEU A 368 31.97 -11.62 -17.98
CA LEU A 368 30.61 -11.82 -17.50
C LEU A 368 30.19 -10.82 -16.43
N VAL A 369 31.10 -10.41 -15.54
CA VAL A 369 30.83 -9.35 -14.56
C VAL A 369 30.53 -8.02 -15.27
N ARG A 370 31.33 -7.65 -16.28
CA ARG A 370 31.07 -6.46 -17.10
C ARG A 370 29.78 -6.56 -17.91
N GLU A 371 29.48 -7.74 -18.45
CA GLU A 371 28.23 -7.93 -19.17
C GLU A 371 27.01 -7.86 -18.24
N MET A 372 27.13 -8.38 -17.01
CA MET A 372 26.05 -8.33 -16.02
C MET A 372 25.86 -6.91 -15.46
N PHE A 373 26.93 -6.30 -14.98
CA PHE A 373 26.88 -5.09 -14.16
C PHE A 373 27.61 -3.89 -14.76
N GLY A 374 28.29 -4.02 -15.89
CA GLY A 374 29.10 -2.95 -16.47
C GLY A 374 30.39 -2.67 -15.69
N ASP A 375 31.14 -1.66 -16.14
CA ASP A 375 32.44 -1.29 -15.54
C ASP A 375 32.30 -0.88 -14.06
N VAL A 376 31.18 -0.22 -13.71
CA VAL A 376 30.88 0.17 -12.32
C VAL A 376 30.71 -1.06 -11.42
N GLY A 377 30.12 -2.13 -11.95
CA GLY A 377 29.91 -3.37 -11.21
C GLY A 377 31.20 -4.14 -10.93
N GLU A 378 32.12 -4.17 -11.88
CA GLU A 378 33.47 -4.73 -11.66
C GLU A 378 34.19 -3.97 -10.55
N ALA A 379 34.26 -2.64 -10.65
CA ALA A 379 34.87 -1.80 -9.62
C ALA A 379 34.16 -1.93 -8.26
N ALA A 380 32.84 -2.16 -8.26
CA ALA A 380 32.07 -2.39 -7.04
C ALA A 380 32.46 -3.71 -6.36
N LEU A 381 32.57 -4.80 -7.13
CA LEU A 381 32.97 -6.12 -6.61
C LEU A 381 34.41 -6.12 -6.14
N GLU A 382 35.32 -5.47 -6.86
CA GLU A 382 36.71 -5.28 -6.44
C GLU A 382 36.78 -4.50 -5.13
N SER A 383 36.04 -3.39 -5.00
CA SER A 383 36.03 -2.59 -3.79
C SER A 383 35.44 -3.35 -2.59
N LEU A 384 34.40 -4.17 -2.80
CA LEU A 384 33.84 -5.02 -1.76
C LEU A 384 34.83 -6.11 -1.33
N ALA A 385 35.48 -6.77 -2.29
CA ALA A 385 36.50 -7.78 -2.02
C ALA A 385 37.69 -7.17 -1.26
N ALA A 386 38.17 -6.00 -1.69
CA ALA A 386 39.25 -5.28 -1.02
C ALA A 386 38.85 -4.83 0.40
N ALA A 387 37.62 -4.37 0.61
CA ALA A 387 37.15 -4.00 1.95
C ALA A 387 37.05 -5.22 2.89
N ALA A 388 36.61 -6.37 2.37
CA ALA A 388 36.51 -7.61 3.15
C ALA A 388 37.87 -8.31 3.38
N ALA A 389 38.84 -8.15 2.47
CA ALA A 389 40.20 -8.71 2.61
C ALA A 389 41.15 -7.79 3.38
N GLY A 390 41.08 -6.48 3.12
CA GLY A 390 41.97 -5.46 3.67
C GLY A 390 43.06 -5.03 2.69
N PRO A 391 43.90 -4.06 3.11
CA PRO A 391 43.95 -3.42 4.43
C PRO A 391 42.81 -2.43 4.70
N VAL A 392 42.42 -2.27 5.97
CA VAL A 392 41.46 -1.26 6.48
C VAL A 392 41.99 -0.71 7.81
N ASP A 393 41.36 0.35 8.35
CA ASP A 393 41.76 0.90 9.66
C ASP A 393 41.56 -0.13 10.80
N THR A 394 42.25 0.08 11.92
CA THR A 394 42.31 -0.88 13.02
C THR A 394 40.96 -1.19 13.65
N GLU A 395 40.07 -0.20 13.78
CA GLU A 395 38.74 -0.41 14.36
C GLU A 395 37.81 -1.13 13.39
N GLN A 396 37.89 -0.81 12.10
CA GLN A 396 37.19 -1.54 11.07
C GLN A 396 37.71 -2.98 10.92
N ASP A 397 39.01 -3.23 11.04
CA ASP A 397 39.57 -4.59 10.95
C ASP A 397 39.03 -5.50 12.06
N LYS A 398 38.96 -5.01 13.31
CA LYS A 398 38.35 -5.73 14.44
C LYS A 398 36.89 -6.09 14.14
N ARG A 399 36.08 -5.11 13.71
CA ARG A 399 34.66 -5.31 13.38
C ARG A 399 34.46 -6.31 12.26
N ARG A 400 35.25 -6.17 11.19
CA ARG A 400 35.23 -7.02 10.02
C ARG A 400 35.63 -8.45 10.33
N ARG A 401 36.75 -8.67 11.04
CA ARG A 401 37.20 -10.02 11.42
C ARG A 401 36.16 -10.72 12.29
N ALA A 402 35.58 -10.02 13.25
CA ALA A 402 34.48 -10.54 14.07
C ALA A 402 33.27 -10.94 13.22
N ALA A 403 32.86 -10.09 12.27
CA ALA A 403 31.74 -10.37 11.38
C ALA A 403 32.03 -11.57 10.44
N LEU A 404 33.19 -11.61 9.80
CA LEU A 404 33.59 -12.72 8.91
C LEU A 404 33.69 -14.06 9.67
N GLN A 405 34.14 -14.03 10.92
CA GLN A 405 34.23 -15.24 11.75
C GLN A 405 32.87 -15.89 12.00
N THR A 406 31.79 -15.10 12.19
CA THR A 406 30.41 -15.64 12.30
C THR A 406 29.97 -16.39 11.04
N MET A 407 30.59 -16.09 9.91
CA MET A 407 30.32 -16.71 8.61
C MET A 407 31.34 -17.82 8.30
N GLY A 408 32.29 -18.11 9.20
CA GLY A 408 33.36 -19.08 8.96
C GLY A 408 34.35 -18.63 7.88
N LEU A 409 34.57 -17.33 7.73
CA LEU A 409 35.50 -16.72 6.79
C LEU A 409 36.63 -15.97 7.51
N THR A 410 37.78 -15.86 6.85
CA THR A 410 38.87 -14.96 7.26
C THR A 410 39.21 -13.97 6.14
N PRO A 411 39.81 -12.80 6.44
CA PRO A 411 40.21 -11.84 5.41
C PRO A 411 41.17 -12.46 4.36
N GLU A 412 42.01 -13.40 4.78
CA GLU A 412 42.96 -14.10 3.91
C GLU A 412 42.24 -15.06 2.95
N GLN A 413 41.15 -15.69 3.39
CA GLN A 413 40.28 -16.49 2.52
C GLN A 413 39.54 -15.61 1.50
N VAL A 414 39.11 -14.41 1.91
CA VAL A 414 38.51 -13.42 1.00
C VAL A 414 39.50 -13.00 -0.07
N ALA A 415 40.75 -12.72 0.30
CA ALA A 415 41.80 -12.36 -0.65
C ALA A 415 42.08 -13.47 -1.67
N LYS A 416 42.04 -14.74 -1.23
CA LYS A 416 42.29 -15.91 -2.07
C LYS A 416 41.14 -16.18 -3.04
N ASP A 417 39.90 -16.17 -2.56
CA ASP A 417 38.71 -16.53 -3.32
C ASP A 417 37.60 -15.47 -3.15
N PRO A 418 37.73 -14.30 -3.81
CA PRO A 418 36.88 -13.13 -3.54
C PRO A 418 35.41 -13.38 -3.90
N TYR A 419 35.11 -13.90 -5.09
CA TYR A 419 33.72 -14.14 -5.52
C TYR A 419 32.99 -15.16 -4.63
N LYS A 420 33.67 -16.26 -4.27
CA LYS A 420 33.11 -17.29 -3.39
C LYS A 420 32.85 -16.74 -1.98
N SER A 421 33.77 -15.92 -1.48
CA SER A 421 33.62 -15.29 -0.16
C SER A 421 32.53 -14.23 -0.17
N LEU A 422 32.44 -13.40 -1.20
CA LEU A 422 31.37 -12.41 -1.37
C LEU A 422 29.99 -13.08 -1.44
N ALA A 423 29.84 -14.16 -2.21
CA ALA A 423 28.58 -14.93 -2.27
C ALA A 423 28.16 -15.40 -0.87
N ARG A 424 29.08 -15.98 -0.10
CA ARG A 424 28.82 -16.44 1.27
C ARG A 424 28.47 -15.31 2.23
N ILE A 425 29.12 -14.15 2.11
CA ILE A 425 28.79 -12.96 2.91
C ILE A 425 27.38 -12.46 2.58
N VAL A 426 27.02 -12.41 1.29
CA VAL A 426 25.69 -12.00 0.83
C VAL A 426 24.60 -12.95 1.35
N GLY A 427 24.79 -14.27 1.27
CA GLY A 427 23.82 -15.24 1.81
C GLY A 427 23.64 -15.13 3.34
N ALA A 428 24.74 -14.90 4.07
CA ALA A 428 24.68 -14.65 5.52
C ALA A 428 23.95 -13.33 5.88
N MET A 429 24.03 -12.32 5.00
CA MET A 429 23.25 -11.10 5.14
C MET A 429 21.77 -11.34 4.86
N ASP A 430 21.42 -12.08 3.81
CA ASP A 430 20.02 -12.37 3.49
C ASP A 430 19.30 -13.09 4.64
N SER A 431 20.02 -13.94 5.38
CA SER A 431 19.54 -14.65 6.56
C SER A 431 19.21 -13.76 7.77
N GLN A 432 19.50 -12.45 7.72
CA GLN A 432 19.16 -11.52 8.80
C GLN A 432 17.67 -11.12 8.72
N PRO A 433 16.98 -10.97 9.87
CA PRO A 433 15.52 -10.81 9.92
C PRO A 433 15.00 -9.50 9.33
N GLY A 434 15.84 -8.47 9.16
CA GLY A 434 15.41 -7.17 8.66
C GLY A 434 16.50 -6.33 8.00
N TYR A 435 16.08 -5.36 7.20
CA TYR A 435 16.95 -4.47 6.44
C TYR A 435 17.99 -3.74 7.31
N ALA A 436 17.59 -3.22 8.47
CA ALA A 436 18.51 -2.49 9.36
C ALA A 436 19.66 -3.40 9.86
N GLN A 437 19.35 -4.67 10.18
CA GLN A 437 20.33 -5.67 10.57
C GLN A 437 21.23 -6.04 9.39
N ARG A 438 20.68 -6.14 8.17
CA ARG A 438 21.45 -6.36 6.93
C ARG A 438 22.44 -5.22 6.67
N GLN A 439 21.99 -3.97 6.80
CA GLN A 439 22.85 -2.79 6.65
C GLN A 439 23.94 -2.73 7.72
N ALA A 440 23.60 -3.02 8.98
CA ALA A 440 24.58 -3.09 10.05
C ALA A 440 25.63 -4.18 9.80
N MET A 441 25.22 -5.34 9.28
CA MET A 441 26.15 -6.41 8.89
C MET A 441 27.02 -5.97 7.69
N ALA A 442 26.43 -5.35 6.66
CA ALA A 442 27.16 -4.83 5.51
C ALA A 442 28.24 -3.82 5.92
N PHE A 443 27.90 -2.91 6.83
CA PHE A 443 28.86 -1.96 7.38
C PHE A 443 29.97 -2.64 8.19
N LYS A 444 29.66 -3.68 8.99
CA LYS A 444 30.68 -4.45 9.71
C LYS A 444 31.64 -5.16 8.76
N CYS A 445 31.14 -5.77 7.68
CA CYS A 445 31.96 -6.51 6.72
C CYS A 445 32.76 -5.60 5.77
N PHE A 446 32.15 -4.52 5.29
CA PHE A 446 32.66 -3.75 4.15
C PHE A 446 32.88 -2.26 4.46
N GLY A 447 32.48 -1.78 5.63
CA GLY A 447 32.51 -0.36 5.96
C GLY A 447 31.65 0.46 4.98
N PRO A 448 32.11 1.64 4.54
CA PRO A 448 31.40 2.46 3.56
C PRO A 448 31.15 1.75 2.22
N ALA A 449 31.98 0.78 1.84
CA ALA A 449 31.83 0.05 0.58
C ALA A 449 30.57 -0.82 0.54
N GLY A 450 29.99 -1.17 1.70
CA GLY A 450 28.79 -2.00 1.81
C GLY A 450 27.58 -1.46 1.04
N ARG A 451 27.50 -0.13 0.83
CA ARG A 451 26.44 0.51 0.02
C ARG A 451 26.38 0.00 -1.42
N ARG A 452 27.49 -0.53 -1.94
CA ARG A 452 27.56 -1.08 -3.31
C ARG A 452 26.79 -2.39 -3.50
N LEU A 453 26.50 -3.12 -2.41
CA LEU A 453 25.72 -4.35 -2.47
C LEU A 453 24.30 -4.12 -2.97
N GLU A 454 23.67 -3.02 -2.57
CA GLU A 454 22.31 -2.68 -2.99
C GLU A 454 22.25 -2.41 -4.50
N TRP A 455 23.24 -1.69 -5.01
CA TRP A 455 23.38 -1.42 -6.43
C TRP A 455 23.59 -2.70 -7.24
N LEU A 456 24.45 -3.62 -6.77
CA LEU A 456 24.64 -4.93 -7.41
C LEU A 456 23.37 -5.79 -7.33
N SER A 457 22.64 -5.75 -6.22
CA SER A 457 21.36 -6.44 -6.07
C SER A 457 20.32 -5.91 -7.08
N LYS A 458 20.27 -4.59 -7.29
CA LYS A 458 19.42 -3.96 -8.31
C LYS A 458 19.78 -4.45 -9.72
N GLY A 459 21.07 -4.61 -10.02
CA GLY A 459 21.51 -5.22 -11.29
C GLY A 459 21.03 -6.66 -11.48
N ALA A 460 21.07 -7.48 -10.43
CA ALA A 460 20.55 -8.85 -10.48
C ALA A 460 19.01 -8.88 -10.69
N LYS A 461 18.29 -7.95 -10.06
CA LYS A 461 16.83 -7.80 -10.24
C LYS A 461 16.47 -7.32 -11.64
N ALA A 462 17.22 -6.35 -12.18
CA ALA A 462 17.05 -5.88 -13.55
C ALA A 462 17.30 -7.01 -14.57
N ALA A 463 18.35 -7.82 -14.35
CA ALA A 463 18.64 -9.00 -15.16
C ALA A 463 17.45 -9.98 -15.19
N ARG A 464 16.91 -10.31 -14.02
CA ARG A 464 15.73 -11.17 -13.89
C ARG A 464 14.52 -10.59 -14.63
N ALA A 465 14.23 -9.31 -14.43
CA ALA A 465 13.07 -8.66 -15.02
C ALA A 465 13.17 -8.59 -16.54
N LEU A 466 14.34 -8.23 -17.09
CA LEU A 466 14.60 -8.20 -18.53
C LEU A 466 14.44 -9.59 -19.15
N ALA A 467 15.09 -10.60 -18.58
CA ALA A 467 14.98 -11.99 -19.07
C ALA A 467 13.55 -12.56 -18.94
N ALA A 468 12.79 -12.15 -17.91
CA ALA A 468 11.38 -12.52 -17.78
C ALA A 468 10.52 -11.86 -18.88
N MET A 469 10.74 -10.57 -19.19
CA MET A 469 10.06 -9.87 -20.29
C MET A 469 10.38 -10.48 -21.66
N GLU A 470 11.65 -10.81 -21.91
CA GLU A 470 12.09 -11.48 -23.14
C GLU A 470 11.41 -12.86 -23.30
N SER A 471 11.21 -13.59 -22.20
CA SER A 471 10.54 -14.91 -22.24
C SER A 471 9.08 -14.87 -22.69
N ILE A 472 8.44 -13.69 -22.64
CA ILE A 472 7.08 -13.44 -23.13
C ILE A 472 7.06 -12.48 -24.33
N ALA A 473 8.17 -12.42 -25.08
CA ALA A 473 8.33 -11.65 -26.31
C ALA A 473 8.07 -10.14 -26.18
N ILE A 474 8.33 -9.56 -25.01
CA ILE A 474 8.35 -8.10 -24.82
C ILE A 474 9.76 -7.60 -25.13
N ASP A 475 9.90 -6.68 -26.09
CA ASP A 475 11.16 -5.98 -26.36
C ASP A 475 11.38 -4.86 -25.32
N PRO A 476 12.39 -4.96 -24.44
CA PRO A 476 12.71 -3.93 -23.44
C PRO A 476 12.92 -2.53 -24.02
N ASN A 477 13.43 -2.42 -25.25
CA ASN A 477 13.73 -1.12 -25.87
C ASN A 477 12.46 -0.38 -26.30
N SER A 478 11.43 -1.12 -26.69
CA SER A 478 10.13 -0.57 -27.06
C SER A 478 9.41 0.10 -25.88
N VAL A 479 9.69 -0.36 -24.66
CA VAL A 479 9.03 0.10 -23.43
C VAL A 479 9.72 1.32 -22.79
N ALA A 480 11.03 1.48 -23.01
CA ALA A 480 11.87 2.47 -22.33
C ALA A 480 11.65 3.95 -22.73
N THR A 481 10.72 4.25 -23.66
CA THR A 481 10.55 5.60 -24.25
C THR A 481 9.38 6.40 -23.68
N GLY A 482 8.56 5.80 -22.81
CA GLY A 482 7.36 6.41 -22.24
C GLY A 482 7.49 6.81 -20.77
N ASN A 483 6.39 7.32 -20.19
CA ASN A 483 6.24 7.47 -18.74
C ASN A 483 5.82 6.13 -18.10
N ALA A 484 5.77 6.08 -16.76
CA ALA A 484 5.45 4.84 -16.04
C ALA A 484 4.11 4.23 -16.48
N GLN A 485 3.07 5.03 -16.71
CA GLN A 485 1.78 4.53 -17.20
C GLN A 485 1.94 3.84 -18.56
N THR A 486 2.59 4.49 -19.53
CA THR A 486 2.84 3.90 -20.85
C THR A 486 3.67 2.62 -20.75
N ALA A 487 4.64 2.56 -19.84
CA ALA A 487 5.46 1.37 -19.64
C ALA A 487 4.65 0.18 -19.12
N PHE A 488 3.74 0.41 -18.16
CA PHE A 488 2.82 -0.61 -17.69
C PHE A 488 1.87 -1.09 -18.79
N GLU A 489 1.28 -0.15 -19.53
CA GLU A 489 0.35 -0.46 -20.62
C GLU A 489 1.02 -1.22 -21.77
N ALA A 490 2.34 -1.05 -21.97
CA ALA A 490 3.10 -1.79 -22.97
C ALA A 490 3.31 -3.28 -22.59
N VAL A 491 3.49 -3.59 -21.30
CA VAL A 491 3.75 -4.97 -20.83
C VAL A 491 2.48 -5.74 -20.47
N ARG A 492 1.42 -5.03 -20.07
CA ARG A 492 0.16 -5.64 -19.61
C ARG A 492 -0.42 -6.65 -20.60
N PRO A 493 -0.58 -6.36 -21.91
CA PRO A 493 -1.27 -7.26 -22.84
C PRO A 493 -0.60 -8.63 -22.93
N SER A 494 0.73 -8.68 -23.03
CA SER A 494 1.49 -9.93 -23.14
C SER A 494 1.37 -10.77 -21.87
N ILE A 495 1.40 -10.14 -20.69
CA ILE A 495 1.22 -10.83 -19.41
C ILE A 495 -0.21 -11.35 -19.24
N SER A 496 -1.20 -10.53 -19.61
CA SER A 496 -2.63 -10.92 -19.55
C SER A 496 -3.00 -12.02 -20.54
N ALA A 497 -2.25 -12.17 -21.64
CA ALA A 497 -2.46 -13.21 -22.63
C ALA A 497 -2.01 -14.61 -22.15
N LEU A 498 -1.26 -14.71 -21.06
CA LEU A 498 -0.83 -15.99 -20.48
C LEU A 498 -2.03 -16.74 -19.89
N ALA A 499 -2.38 -17.86 -20.53
CA ALA A 499 -3.52 -18.70 -20.15
C ALA A 499 -3.27 -19.46 -18.84
N ASP A 500 -2.06 -19.99 -18.64
CA ASP A 500 -1.68 -20.67 -17.41
C ASP A 500 -1.48 -19.67 -16.27
N GLU A 501 -2.27 -19.79 -15.22
CA GLU A 501 -2.22 -18.95 -14.03
C GLU A 501 -0.90 -19.10 -13.25
N ALA A 502 -0.35 -20.31 -13.20
CA ALA A 502 0.91 -20.57 -12.50
C ALA A 502 2.08 -19.90 -13.24
N GLU A 503 2.12 -20.04 -14.57
CA GLU A 503 3.08 -19.35 -15.43
C GLU A 503 2.94 -17.83 -15.33
N ARG A 504 1.70 -17.31 -15.43
CA ARG A 504 1.42 -15.88 -15.28
C ARG A 504 1.90 -15.34 -13.95
N ARG A 505 1.61 -16.02 -12.84
CA ARG A 505 2.08 -15.63 -11.50
C ARG A 505 3.60 -15.63 -11.41
N LYS A 506 4.26 -16.61 -12.02
CA LYS A 506 5.73 -16.71 -12.06
C LYS A 506 6.36 -15.56 -12.86
N VAL A 507 5.80 -15.23 -14.03
CA VAL A 507 6.25 -14.10 -14.86
C VAL A 507 6.03 -12.78 -14.13
N LEU A 508 4.87 -12.60 -13.48
CA LEU A 508 4.58 -11.43 -12.64
C LEU A 508 5.61 -11.26 -11.52
N GLN A 509 6.04 -12.35 -10.88
CA GLN A 509 7.13 -12.30 -9.90
C GLN A 509 8.50 -12.00 -10.54
N GLY A 510 8.76 -12.53 -11.73
CA GLY A 510 10.00 -12.27 -12.48
C GLY A 510 10.15 -10.80 -12.86
N VAL A 511 9.11 -10.21 -13.44
CA VAL A 511 9.12 -8.81 -13.90
C VAL A 511 9.01 -7.84 -12.72
N PHE A 512 8.07 -8.07 -11.81
CA PHE A 512 7.70 -7.10 -10.78
C PHE A 512 8.09 -7.51 -9.36
N GLY A 513 8.83 -8.58 -9.15
CA GLY A 513 9.22 -9.04 -7.80
C GLY A 513 8.10 -9.75 -7.03
N PRO A 514 8.33 -10.13 -5.76
CA PRO A 514 7.47 -11.07 -5.03
C PRO A 514 6.02 -10.59 -4.86
N ARG A 515 5.80 -9.27 -4.71
CA ARG A 515 4.47 -8.62 -4.64
C ARG A 515 3.86 -8.29 -6.02
N GLY A 516 4.58 -8.59 -7.09
CA GLY A 516 4.16 -8.34 -8.47
C GLY A 516 2.77 -8.88 -8.81
N PRO A 517 2.43 -10.13 -8.46
CA PRO A 517 1.12 -10.71 -8.74
C PRO A 517 -0.04 -9.92 -8.13
N ASP A 518 0.05 -9.61 -6.83
CA ASP A 518 -1.05 -8.95 -6.10
C ASP A 518 -1.25 -7.51 -6.60
N LEU A 519 -0.15 -6.80 -6.86
CA LEU A 519 -0.20 -5.45 -7.42
C LEU A 519 -0.73 -5.44 -8.86
N PHE A 520 -0.35 -6.42 -9.67
CA PHE A 520 -0.86 -6.50 -11.04
C PHE A 520 -2.36 -6.81 -11.04
N ALA A 521 -2.83 -7.69 -10.16
CA ALA A 521 -4.25 -7.95 -9.99
C ALA A 521 -5.00 -6.66 -9.62
N ALA A 522 -4.48 -5.89 -8.66
CA ALA A 522 -5.04 -4.59 -8.28
C ALA A 522 -5.00 -3.55 -9.43
N ALA A 523 -3.91 -3.52 -10.21
CA ALA A 523 -3.75 -2.62 -11.36
C ALA A 523 -4.72 -2.92 -12.52
N VAL A 524 -5.03 -4.20 -12.74
CA VAL A 524 -5.85 -4.71 -13.85
C VAL A 524 -7.33 -4.86 -13.49
N ALA A 525 -7.71 -4.71 -12.22
CA ALA A 525 -9.11 -4.69 -11.77
C ALA A 525 -9.89 -3.44 -12.26
N VAL A 526 -9.67 -2.98 -13.50
CA VAL A 526 -10.01 -1.66 -14.05
C VAL A 526 -11.42 -1.19 -13.74
N HIS A 527 -11.51 0.01 -13.18
CA HIS A 527 -12.64 0.93 -13.35
C HIS A 527 -12.13 2.37 -13.52
N GLU A 528 -11.64 2.73 -14.71
CA GLU A 528 -11.36 4.13 -15.05
C GLU A 528 -12.62 4.99 -14.82
N GLY A 529 -12.48 6.09 -14.09
CA GLY A 529 -13.59 6.97 -13.72
C GLY A 529 -14.21 6.71 -12.34
N ILE A 530 -13.79 5.65 -11.63
CA ILE A 530 -14.11 5.47 -10.21
C ILE A 530 -13.01 6.10 -9.36
N ASP A 531 -13.35 7.17 -8.65
CA ASP A 531 -12.47 7.97 -7.80
C ASP A 531 -12.38 7.45 -6.35
N HIS A 532 -13.14 6.41 -6.00
CA HIS A 532 -13.19 5.82 -4.66
C HIS A 532 -13.59 4.34 -4.65
N ASP A 533 -13.20 3.60 -3.62
CA ASP A 533 -13.60 2.20 -3.45
C ASP A 533 -13.87 1.87 -1.99
N TRP A 534 -14.88 1.05 -1.73
CA TRP A 534 -15.15 0.52 -0.40
C TRP A 534 -14.45 -0.84 -0.25
N VAL A 535 -13.53 -0.94 0.71
CA VAL A 535 -12.64 -2.09 0.88
C VAL A 535 -12.65 -2.60 2.33
N PHE A 536 -12.66 -3.91 2.49
CA PHE A 536 -12.45 -4.56 3.78
C PHE A 536 -10.94 -4.75 4.00
N ARG A 537 -10.41 -4.14 5.07
CA ARG A 537 -8.99 -4.27 5.42
C ARG A 537 -8.82 -5.20 6.61
N TYR A 538 -8.26 -6.37 6.36
CA TYR A 538 -7.86 -7.31 7.41
C TYR A 538 -6.46 -6.93 7.92
N GLU A 539 -6.21 -7.11 9.22
CA GLU A 539 -4.90 -6.85 9.83
C GLU A 539 -3.78 -7.64 9.15
N SER A 540 -4.09 -8.85 8.68
CA SER A 540 -3.19 -9.73 7.93
C SER A 540 -2.95 -9.32 6.47
N ASP A 541 -3.85 -8.54 5.86
CA ASP A 541 -3.72 -8.05 4.49
C ASP A 541 -2.93 -6.72 4.42
N GLY A 542 -2.75 -6.04 5.55
CA GLY A 542 -1.91 -4.85 5.69
C GLY A 542 -0.44 -5.23 5.89
N PRO A 543 0.52 -4.66 5.14
CA PRO A 543 1.93 -4.89 5.43
C PRO A 543 2.35 -4.11 6.69
N GLY A 544 2.51 -4.79 7.83
CA GLY A 544 3.26 -4.25 8.97
C GLY A 544 2.47 -3.42 9.99
N LEU A 545 1.38 -3.97 10.51
CA LEU A 545 1.04 -3.81 11.93
C LEU A 545 1.63 -4.98 12.73
#